data_AF-A0A316IEQ2-F1
#
_entry.id   AF-A0A316IEQ2-F1
#
_cell.length_a   1.000
_cell.length_b   1.000
_cell.length_c   1.000
_cell.angle_alpha   90.00
_cell.angle_beta   90.00
_cell.angle_gamma   90.00
#
_symmetry.space_group_name_H-M   'P 1'
#
loop_
_entity.id
_entity.type
_entity.pdbx_description
1 polymer ?
#
loop_
_entity_poly.entity_id
_entity_poly.type
_entity_poly.pdbx_seq_one_letter_code
_entity_poly.pdbx_strand_id
1 'polypeptide(L)'
;MKRHALIGAVLLALGASAGVQAKDDMDVTRLNNSLNQLVGDPTLGTYAQAEQALARDAIQRLAQASSRERPHALYIAERRVDQARAAAQLQDAQNKLSQLDREHAQLVLERAQIDADAARRELEFQRMQYQMAQEEAARLQQQGMEASQAAEQARAEADRARKLAEAQSRVAKAAKRQAELAAQAAKALRSQMQGGDAGK
;
A
#
# COMPACT_ATOMS: atom_id res chain seq x y z
N MET A 1 -64.63 -25.69 74.73
CA MET A 1 -63.40 -25.90 73.93
C MET A 1 -63.52 -25.57 72.43
N LYS A 2 -64.62 -25.02 71.92
CA LYS A 2 -64.78 -24.70 70.47
C LYS A 2 -64.50 -23.22 70.11
N ARG A 3 -64.35 -22.33 71.10
CA ARG A 3 -64.12 -20.89 70.90
C ARG A 3 -62.65 -20.51 70.69
N HIS A 4 -61.71 -21.30 71.23
CA HIS A 4 -60.27 -21.05 71.05
C HIS A 4 -59.72 -21.55 69.71
N ALA A 5 -60.39 -22.54 69.09
CA ALA A 5 -60.04 -23.03 67.75
C ALA A 5 -60.34 -22.01 66.63
N LEU A 6 -61.36 -21.15 66.83
CA LEU A 6 -61.71 -20.09 65.88
C LEU A 6 -60.76 -18.89 65.93
N ILE A 7 -60.13 -18.61 67.09
CA ILE A 7 -59.19 -17.48 67.24
C ILE A 7 -57.83 -17.82 66.61
N GLY A 8 -57.37 -19.07 66.72
CA GLY A 8 -56.11 -19.52 66.11
C GLY A 8 -56.13 -19.53 64.57
N ALA A 9 -57.28 -19.83 63.97
CA ALA A 9 -57.43 -19.87 62.50
C ALA A 9 -57.43 -18.48 61.84
N VAL A 10 -57.92 -17.44 62.55
CA VAL A 10 -57.92 -16.06 62.03
C VAL A 10 -56.53 -15.44 62.08
N LEU A 11 -55.71 -15.74 63.09
CA LEU A 11 -54.35 -15.23 63.19
C LEU A 11 -53.39 -15.81 62.13
N LEU A 12 -53.60 -17.05 61.69
CA LEU A 12 -52.81 -17.68 60.62
C LEU A 12 -53.16 -17.17 59.22
N ALA A 13 -54.40 -16.73 59.00
CA ALA A 13 -54.84 -16.17 57.72
C ALA A 13 -54.32 -14.74 57.47
N LEU A 14 -54.04 -13.95 58.52
CA LEU A 14 -53.44 -12.61 58.36
C LEU A 14 -51.94 -12.64 58.04
N GLY A 15 -51.21 -13.68 58.47
CA GLY A 15 -49.77 -13.80 58.22
C GLY A 15 -49.39 -14.10 56.77
N ALA A 16 -50.24 -14.85 56.04
CA ALA A 16 -49.99 -15.23 54.66
C ALA A 16 -50.08 -14.04 53.68
N SER A 17 -50.92 -13.06 53.96
CA SER A 17 -51.14 -11.88 53.12
C SER A 17 -49.97 -10.89 53.16
N ALA A 18 -49.29 -10.78 54.30
CA ALA A 18 -48.19 -9.84 54.49
C ALA A 18 -46.92 -10.23 53.70
N GLY A 19 -46.63 -11.53 53.58
CA GLY A 19 -45.45 -12.01 52.84
C GLY A 19 -45.54 -11.80 51.32
N VAL A 20 -46.75 -11.86 50.76
CA VAL A 20 -46.98 -11.63 49.31
C VAL A 20 -46.79 -10.15 48.99
N GLN A 21 -47.37 -9.24 49.77
CA GLN A 21 -47.21 -7.80 49.55
C GLN A 21 -45.77 -7.30 49.71
N ALA A 22 -44.98 -7.88 50.61
CA ALA A 22 -43.57 -7.52 50.77
C ALA A 22 -42.70 -7.94 49.56
N LYS A 23 -42.95 -9.12 48.99
CA LYS A 23 -42.25 -9.60 47.78
C LYS A 23 -42.60 -8.74 46.56
N ASP A 24 -43.87 -8.43 46.46
CA ASP A 24 -44.49 -7.61 45.44
C ASP A 24 -43.82 -6.22 45.30
N ASP A 25 -43.58 -5.54 46.42
CA ASP A 25 -42.90 -4.25 46.48
C ASP A 25 -41.39 -4.36 46.15
N MET A 26 -40.79 -5.49 46.54
CA MET A 26 -39.38 -5.79 46.26
C MET A 26 -39.11 -5.94 44.76
N ASP A 27 -40.01 -6.55 43.98
CA ASP A 27 -39.86 -6.70 42.53
C ASP A 27 -39.89 -5.36 41.78
N VAL A 28 -40.82 -4.48 42.15
CA VAL A 28 -40.92 -3.11 41.59
C VAL A 28 -39.66 -2.32 41.92
N THR A 29 -39.20 -2.38 43.18
CA THR A 29 -37.98 -1.71 43.64
C THR A 29 -36.76 -2.22 42.88
N ARG A 30 -36.63 -3.54 42.69
CA ARG A 30 -35.53 -4.16 41.93
C ARG A 30 -35.50 -3.66 40.48
N LEU A 31 -36.64 -3.64 39.80
CA LEU A 31 -36.72 -3.21 38.40
C LEU A 31 -36.45 -1.72 38.24
N ASN A 32 -36.97 -0.89 39.15
CA ASN A 32 -36.65 0.54 39.18
C ASN A 32 -35.15 0.77 39.37
N ASN A 33 -34.50 0.05 40.29
CA ASN A 33 -33.06 0.17 40.49
C ASN A 33 -32.27 -0.24 39.24
N SER A 34 -32.64 -1.36 38.60
CA SER A 34 -32.01 -1.81 37.35
C SER A 34 -32.14 -0.79 36.22
N LEU A 35 -33.32 -0.17 36.10
CA LEU A 35 -33.57 0.86 35.09
C LEU A 35 -32.85 2.17 35.42
N ASN A 36 -32.82 2.59 36.68
CA ASN A 36 -32.11 3.79 37.11
C ASN A 36 -30.60 3.64 36.95
N GLN A 37 -30.05 2.45 37.16
CA GLN A 37 -28.64 2.15 36.84
C GLN A 37 -28.36 2.32 35.35
N LEU A 38 -29.25 1.85 34.48
CA LEU A 38 -29.12 2.05 33.04
C LEU A 38 -29.19 3.53 32.67
N VAL A 39 -30.17 4.27 33.20
CA VAL A 39 -30.38 5.71 32.93
C VAL A 39 -29.22 6.55 33.45
N GLY A 40 -28.65 6.17 34.60
CA GLY A 40 -27.52 6.86 35.23
C GLY A 40 -26.16 6.49 34.65
N ASP A 41 -26.08 5.50 33.76
CA ASP A 41 -24.84 5.13 33.10
C ASP A 41 -24.38 6.26 32.16
N PRO A 42 -23.14 6.76 32.27
CA PRO A 42 -22.66 7.88 31.46
C PRO A 42 -22.52 7.52 29.97
N THR A 43 -22.41 6.24 29.63
CA THR A 43 -22.24 5.74 28.26
C THR A 43 -23.58 5.31 27.67
N LEU A 44 -24.40 4.59 28.43
CA LEU A 44 -25.64 3.98 27.95
C LEU A 44 -26.90 4.79 28.28
N GLY A 45 -26.84 5.68 29.27
CA GLY A 45 -28.02 6.36 29.82
C GLY A 45 -28.70 7.31 28.84
N THR A 46 -27.97 7.82 27.84
CA THR A 46 -28.51 8.66 26.77
C THR A 46 -29.14 7.85 25.63
N TYR A 47 -28.88 6.54 25.55
CA TYR A 47 -29.40 5.68 24.49
C TYR A 47 -30.73 5.04 24.83
N ALA A 48 -31.46 4.66 23.78
CA ALA A 48 -32.73 3.95 23.86
C ALA A 48 -33.80 4.65 24.74
N GLN A 49 -33.86 5.99 24.71
CA GLN A 49 -34.79 6.79 25.53
C GLN A 49 -36.26 6.33 25.42
N ALA A 50 -36.68 5.94 24.21
CA ALA A 50 -38.03 5.41 23.99
C ALA A 50 -38.25 4.09 24.75
N GLU A 51 -37.29 3.16 24.70
CA GLU A 51 -37.40 1.88 25.42
C GLU A 51 -37.27 2.06 26.93
N GLN A 52 -36.44 3.00 27.38
CA GLN A 52 -36.38 3.38 28.79
C GLN A 52 -37.73 3.92 29.28
N ALA A 53 -38.42 4.74 28.48
CA ALA A 53 -39.75 5.25 28.82
C ALA A 53 -40.80 4.12 28.87
N LEU A 54 -40.76 3.20 27.92
CA LEU A 54 -41.62 2.02 27.90
C LEU A 54 -41.37 1.08 29.09
N ALA A 55 -40.11 0.94 29.52
CA ALA A 55 -39.76 0.21 30.72
C ALA A 55 -40.30 0.88 31.99
N ARG A 56 -40.21 2.21 32.10
CA ARG A 56 -40.80 2.95 33.23
C ARG A 56 -42.31 2.75 33.30
N ASP A 57 -43.01 2.88 32.17
CA ASP A 57 -44.47 2.65 32.11
C ASP A 57 -44.83 1.21 32.51
N ALA A 58 -44.11 0.21 32.02
CA ALA A 58 -44.37 -1.18 32.38
C ALA A 58 -44.16 -1.46 33.88
N ILE A 59 -43.13 -0.86 34.50
CA ILE A 59 -42.91 -0.96 35.96
C ILE A 59 -44.04 -0.27 36.74
N GLN A 60 -44.52 0.89 36.27
CA GLN A 60 -45.66 1.58 36.89
C GLN A 60 -46.94 0.74 36.83
N ARG A 61 -47.20 0.08 35.71
CA ARG A 61 -48.34 -0.85 35.56
C ARG A 61 -48.21 -2.07 36.48
N LEU A 62 -47.00 -2.62 36.64
CA LEU A 62 -46.74 -3.70 37.61
C LEU A 62 -47.07 -3.25 39.04
N ALA A 63 -46.70 -2.03 39.43
CA ALA A 63 -46.98 -1.50 40.75
C ALA A 63 -48.48 -1.37 41.06
N GLN A 64 -49.31 -1.19 40.02
CA GLN A 64 -50.77 -1.05 40.13
C GLN A 64 -51.53 -2.37 39.86
N ALA A 65 -50.83 -3.43 39.46
CA ALA A 65 -51.47 -4.68 39.03
C ALA A 65 -52.16 -5.40 40.20
N SER A 66 -53.33 -5.97 39.93
CA SER A 66 -54.00 -6.86 40.88
C SER A 66 -53.20 -8.16 41.07
N SER A 67 -53.41 -8.87 42.20
CA SER A 67 -52.69 -10.13 42.48
C SER A 67 -52.81 -11.19 41.38
N ARG A 68 -53.92 -11.17 40.62
CA ARG A 68 -54.17 -12.09 39.51
C ARG A 68 -53.39 -11.73 38.25
N GLU A 69 -53.22 -10.45 37.98
CA GLU A 69 -52.55 -9.92 36.77
C GLU A 69 -51.04 -9.74 37.00
N ARG A 70 -50.62 -9.68 38.26
CA ARG A 70 -49.24 -9.39 38.66
C ARG A 70 -48.19 -10.30 38.01
N PRO A 71 -48.36 -11.64 37.91
CA PRO A 71 -47.35 -12.48 37.26
C PRO A 71 -47.12 -12.08 35.79
N HIS A 72 -48.18 -11.71 35.09
CA HIS A 72 -48.07 -11.26 33.70
C HIS A 72 -47.45 -9.85 33.62
N ALA A 73 -47.90 -8.92 34.46
CA ALA A 73 -47.34 -7.58 34.51
C ALA A 73 -45.83 -7.58 34.86
N LEU A 74 -45.41 -8.49 35.74
CA LEU A 74 -44.01 -8.66 36.13
C LEU A 74 -43.18 -9.13 34.93
N TYR A 75 -43.64 -10.16 34.23
CA TYR A 75 -42.99 -10.63 33.02
C TYR A 75 -42.82 -9.52 31.97
N ILE A 76 -43.86 -8.72 31.74
CA ILE A 76 -43.79 -7.61 30.77
C ILE A 76 -42.80 -6.53 31.24
N ALA A 77 -42.82 -6.16 32.52
CA ALA A 77 -41.88 -5.18 33.07
C ALA A 77 -40.42 -5.65 32.97
N GLU A 78 -40.14 -6.91 33.31
CA GLU A 78 -38.81 -7.52 33.15
C GLU A 78 -38.34 -7.45 31.70
N ARG A 79 -39.19 -7.88 30.75
CA ARG A 79 -38.85 -7.86 29.32
C ARG A 79 -38.61 -6.45 28.79
N ARG A 80 -39.35 -5.45 29.27
CA ARG A 80 -39.12 -4.06 28.85
C ARG A 80 -37.81 -3.49 29.39
N VAL A 81 -37.43 -3.82 30.63
CA VAL A 81 -36.13 -3.41 31.19
C VAL A 81 -34.98 -4.07 30.43
N ASP A 82 -35.10 -5.37 30.11
CA ASP A 82 -34.10 -6.08 29.30
C ASP A 82 -33.98 -5.47 27.89
N GLN A 83 -35.12 -5.17 27.25
CA GLN A 83 -35.15 -4.54 25.93
C GLN A 83 -34.52 -3.15 25.94
N ALA A 84 -34.78 -2.33 26.97
CA ALA A 84 -34.14 -1.02 27.12
C ALA A 84 -32.63 -1.13 27.20
N ARG A 85 -32.10 -2.10 27.97
CA ARG A 85 -30.67 -2.36 28.07
C ARG A 85 -30.08 -2.82 26.75
N ALA A 86 -30.69 -3.81 26.10
CA ALA A 86 -30.22 -4.35 24.83
C ALA A 86 -30.22 -3.28 23.73
N ALA A 87 -31.27 -2.45 23.67
CA ALA A 87 -31.36 -1.35 22.71
C ALA A 87 -30.29 -0.29 22.97
N ALA A 88 -30.00 0.05 24.23
CA ALA A 88 -28.93 0.99 24.56
C ALA A 88 -27.56 0.47 24.13
N GLN A 89 -27.27 -0.81 24.40
CA GLN A 89 -26.04 -1.48 23.97
C GLN A 89 -25.91 -1.56 22.44
N LEU A 90 -27.02 -1.83 21.75
CA LEU A 90 -27.04 -1.85 20.29
C LEU A 90 -26.70 -0.48 19.71
N GLN A 91 -27.31 0.60 20.22
CA GLN A 91 -27.04 1.96 19.75
C GLN A 91 -25.58 2.38 20.02
N ASP A 92 -25.04 2.06 21.19
CA ASP A 92 -23.62 2.30 21.50
C ASP A 92 -22.70 1.56 20.51
N ALA A 93 -22.97 0.27 20.24
CA ALA A 93 -22.19 -0.52 19.30
C ALA A 93 -22.27 0.04 17.86
N GLN A 94 -23.46 0.46 17.42
CA GLN A 94 -23.65 1.09 16.10
C GLN A 94 -22.88 2.41 15.97
N ASN A 95 -22.86 3.22 17.02
CA ASN A 95 -22.10 4.46 17.04
C ASN A 95 -20.59 4.20 16.97
N LYS A 96 -20.09 3.22 17.71
CA LYS A 96 -18.69 2.79 17.66
C LYS A 96 -18.29 2.25 16.29
N LEU A 97 -19.15 1.41 15.68
CA LEU A 97 -18.93 0.91 14.32
C LEU A 97 -18.82 2.08 13.33
N SER A 98 -19.75 3.03 13.41
CA SER A 98 -19.77 4.21 12.53
C SER A 98 -18.53 5.11 12.72
N GLN A 99 -17.99 5.19 13.94
CA GLN A 99 -16.73 5.90 14.20
C GLN A 99 -15.55 5.17 13.57
N LEU A 100 -15.45 3.86 13.79
CA LEU A 100 -14.38 3.03 13.27
C LEU A 100 -14.37 3.00 11.73
N ASP A 101 -15.54 2.96 11.09
CA ASP A 101 -15.65 3.01 9.63
C ASP A 101 -15.10 4.33 9.07
N ARG A 102 -15.34 5.46 9.75
CA ARG A 102 -14.78 6.77 9.35
C ARG A 102 -13.27 6.80 9.53
N GLU A 103 -12.76 6.29 10.64
CA GLU A 103 -11.31 6.19 10.88
C GLU A 103 -10.63 5.30 9.84
N HIS A 104 -11.21 4.14 9.55
CA HIS A 104 -10.71 3.23 8.53
C HIS A 104 -10.69 3.88 7.15
N ALA A 105 -11.76 4.60 6.76
CA ALA A 105 -11.79 5.34 5.51
C ALA A 105 -10.70 6.41 5.41
N GLN A 106 -10.40 7.11 6.52
CA GLN A 106 -9.31 8.09 6.59
C GLN A 106 -7.94 7.42 6.42
N LEU A 107 -7.69 6.30 7.10
CA LEU A 107 -6.44 5.54 6.99
C LEU A 107 -6.21 5.00 5.58
N VAL A 108 -7.25 4.50 4.93
CA VAL A 108 -7.18 4.03 3.53
C VAL A 108 -6.80 5.18 2.60
N LEU A 109 -7.38 6.37 2.80
CA LEU A 109 -7.06 7.54 1.99
C LEU A 109 -5.63 8.01 2.22
N GLU A 110 -5.18 8.09 3.48
CA GLU A 110 -3.80 8.46 3.82
C GLU A 110 -2.78 7.50 3.20
N ARG A 111 -3.04 6.19 3.31
CA ARG A 111 -2.19 5.18 2.68
C ARG A 111 -2.14 5.32 1.16
N ALA A 112 -3.30 5.55 0.52
CA ALA A 112 -3.36 5.77 -0.91
C ALA A 112 -2.55 7.00 -1.35
N GLN A 113 -2.51 8.07 -0.53
CA GLN A 113 -1.69 9.25 -0.79
C GLN A 113 -0.20 8.94 -0.71
N ILE A 114 0.23 8.24 0.35
CA ILE A 114 1.62 7.81 0.54
C ILE A 114 2.07 6.94 -0.64
N ASP A 115 1.25 5.98 -1.04
CA ASP A 115 1.54 5.07 -2.15
C ASP A 115 1.61 5.83 -3.49
N ALA A 116 0.70 6.79 -3.73
CA ALA A 116 0.73 7.64 -4.92
C ALA A 116 1.99 8.51 -4.99
N ASP A 117 2.43 9.07 -3.86
CA ASP A 117 3.64 9.89 -3.80
C ASP A 117 4.90 9.04 -3.96
N ALA A 118 4.93 7.82 -3.41
CA ALA A 118 6.02 6.88 -3.65
C ALA A 118 6.10 6.48 -5.14
N ALA A 119 4.97 6.18 -5.78
CA ALA A 119 4.91 5.85 -7.20
C ALA A 119 5.37 7.02 -8.09
N ARG A 120 5.03 8.27 -7.72
CA ARG A 120 5.51 9.47 -8.42
C ARG A 120 7.03 9.61 -8.34
N ARG A 121 7.60 9.46 -7.14
CA ARG A 121 9.07 9.51 -6.94
C ARG A 121 9.79 8.42 -7.73
N GLU A 122 9.26 7.20 -7.72
CA GLU A 122 9.83 6.09 -8.49
C GLU A 122 9.77 6.36 -10.00
N LEU A 123 8.64 6.87 -10.50
CA LEU A 123 8.50 7.25 -11.90
C LEU A 123 9.48 8.37 -12.31
N GLU A 124 9.68 9.36 -11.44
CA GLU A 124 10.65 10.44 -11.66
C GLU A 124 12.09 9.88 -11.72
N PHE A 125 12.45 8.98 -10.81
CA PHE A 125 13.75 8.31 -10.82
C PHE A 125 13.96 7.49 -12.10
N GLN A 126 12.96 6.71 -12.53
CA GLN A 126 13.02 5.95 -13.77
C GLN A 126 13.15 6.85 -15.01
N ARG A 127 12.46 7.99 -15.04
CA ARG A 127 12.60 8.98 -16.12
C ARG A 127 14.01 9.56 -16.19
N MET A 128 14.60 9.92 -15.05
CA MET A 128 15.98 10.41 -15.01
C MET A 128 16.97 9.34 -15.50
N GLN A 129 16.82 8.09 -15.06
CA GLN A 129 17.67 6.99 -15.55
C GLN A 129 17.54 6.78 -17.05
N TYR A 130 16.31 6.83 -17.58
CA TYR A 130 16.07 6.69 -19.02
C TYR A 130 16.70 7.83 -19.83
N GLN A 131 16.63 9.07 -19.31
CA GLN A 131 17.29 10.23 -19.94
C GLN A 131 18.81 10.08 -19.95
N MET A 132 19.42 9.68 -18.83
CA MET A 132 20.88 9.43 -18.79
C MET A 132 21.29 8.32 -19.76
N ALA A 133 20.54 7.21 -19.82
CA ALA A 133 20.83 6.12 -20.75
C ALA A 133 20.71 6.55 -22.22
N GLN A 134 19.74 7.40 -22.56
CA GLN A 134 19.59 8.01 -23.88
C GLN A 134 20.80 8.89 -24.24
N GLU A 135 21.23 9.74 -23.31
CA GLU A 135 22.40 10.61 -23.49
C GLU A 135 23.69 9.82 -23.66
N GLU A 136 23.90 8.78 -22.85
CA GLU A 136 25.06 7.88 -22.95
C GLU A 136 25.05 7.12 -24.28
N ALA A 137 23.88 6.60 -24.70
CA ALA A 137 23.75 5.94 -25.99
C ALA A 137 24.07 6.87 -27.17
N ALA A 138 23.57 8.12 -27.13
CA ALA A 138 23.87 9.13 -28.14
C ALA A 138 25.37 9.48 -28.17
N ARG A 139 26.00 9.61 -26.99
CA ARG A 139 27.44 9.86 -26.87
C ARG A 139 28.28 8.70 -27.41
N LEU A 140 27.92 7.47 -27.10
CA LEU A 140 28.59 6.27 -27.63
C LEU A 140 28.44 6.15 -29.14
N GLN A 141 27.25 6.49 -29.67
CA GLN A 141 27.03 6.52 -31.11
C GLN A 141 27.92 7.57 -31.79
N GLN A 142 28.05 8.78 -31.22
CA GLN A 142 28.96 9.81 -31.73
C GLN A 142 30.42 9.34 -31.73
N GLN A 143 30.89 8.76 -30.62
CA GLN A 143 32.24 8.20 -30.53
C GLN A 143 32.47 7.07 -31.55
N GLY A 144 31.48 6.21 -31.78
CA GLY A 144 31.55 5.16 -32.80
C GLY A 144 31.68 5.72 -34.21
N MET A 145 30.95 6.80 -34.53
CA MET A 145 31.06 7.49 -35.82
C MET A 145 32.43 8.14 -36.00
N GLU A 146 32.93 8.84 -34.98
CA GLU A 146 34.26 9.46 -34.98
C GLU A 146 35.38 8.41 -35.14
N ALA A 147 35.29 7.29 -34.42
CA ALA A 147 36.24 6.20 -34.53
C ALA A 147 36.23 5.56 -35.93
N SER A 148 35.05 5.40 -36.54
CA SER A 148 34.92 4.90 -37.92
C SER A 148 35.60 5.85 -38.91
N GLN A 149 35.34 7.16 -38.79
CA GLN A 149 35.96 8.16 -39.65
C GLN A 149 37.49 8.19 -39.49
N ALA A 150 38.00 8.13 -38.26
CA ALA A 150 39.43 8.07 -38.00
C ALA A 150 40.07 6.80 -38.60
N ALA A 151 39.39 5.65 -38.50
CA ALA A 151 39.85 4.41 -39.10
C ALA A 151 39.88 4.48 -40.63
N GLU A 152 38.88 5.11 -41.26
CA GLU A 152 38.85 5.35 -42.71
C GLU A 152 39.98 6.28 -43.17
N GLN A 153 40.24 7.36 -42.44
CA GLN A 153 41.36 8.28 -42.71
C GLN A 153 42.71 7.56 -42.60
N ALA A 154 42.92 6.79 -41.52
CA ALA A 154 44.15 6.02 -41.33
C ALA A 154 44.37 5.00 -42.45
N ARG A 155 43.31 4.33 -42.93
CA ARG A 155 43.38 3.43 -44.10
C ARG A 155 43.77 4.19 -45.37
N ALA A 156 43.16 5.34 -45.63
CA ALA A 156 43.47 6.16 -46.79
C ALA A 156 44.92 6.68 -46.78
N GLU A 157 45.42 7.11 -45.61
CA GLU A 157 46.83 7.51 -45.43
C GLU A 157 47.79 6.34 -45.64
N ALA A 158 47.50 5.17 -45.07
CA ALA A 158 48.29 3.97 -45.28
C ALA A 158 48.34 3.57 -46.76
N ASP A 159 47.24 3.67 -47.49
CA ASP A 159 47.19 3.39 -48.93
C ASP A 159 48.00 4.41 -49.75
N ARG A 160 47.97 5.69 -49.37
CA ARG A 160 48.84 6.73 -49.97
C ARG A 160 50.31 6.44 -49.72
N ALA A 161 50.67 6.08 -48.49
CA ALA A 161 52.04 5.73 -48.12
C ALA A 161 52.54 4.51 -48.89
N ARG A 162 51.70 3.47 -49.06
CA ARG A 162 52.00 2.29 -49.89
C ARG A 162 52.26 2.67 -51.34
N LYS A 163 51.37 3.46 -51.95
CA LYS A 163 51.54 3.95 -53.35
C LYS A 163 52.84 4.75 -53.53
N LEU A 164 53.16 5.61 -52.56
CA LEU A 164 54.41 6.38 -52.59
C LEU A 164 55.63 5.48 -52.47
N ALA A 165 55.63 4.52 -51.55
CA ALA A 165 56.72 3.54 -51.38
C ALA A 165 56.92 2.68 -52.65
N GLU A 166 55.83 2.26 -53.30
CA GLU A 166 55.88 1.57 -54.59
C GLU A 166 56.49 2.44 -55.69
N ALA A 167 56.08 3.70 -55.81
CA ALA A 167 56.64 4.63 -56.77
C ALA A 167 58.14 4.85 -56.54
N GLN A 168 58.56 5.07 -55.29
CA GLN A 168 59.97 5.20 -54.91
C GLN A 168 60.76 3.93 -55.23
N SER A 169 60.20 2.74 -54.98
CA SER A 169 60.82 1.45 -55.34
C SER A 169 61.04 1.32 -56.85
N ARG A 170 60.06 1.76 -57.67
CA ARG A 170 60.19 1.78 -59.14
C ARG A 170 61.30 2.73 -59.60
N VAL A 171 61.36 3.93 -59.02
CA VAL A 171 62.43 4.91 -59.31
C VAL A 171 63.80 4.34 -58.94
N ALA A 172 63.94 3.76 -57.76
CA ALA A 172 65.20 3.14 -57.32
C ALA A 172 65.63 1.98 -58.24
N LYS A 173 64.69 1.12 -58.67
CA LYS A 173 64.97 0.05 -59.63
C LYS A 173 65.39 0.59 -61.00
N ALA A 174 64.74 1.65 -61.49
CA ALA A 174 65.09 2.28 -62.76
C ALA A 174 66.50 2.92 -62.70
N ALA A 175 66.82 3.63 -61.61
CA ALA A 175 68.14 4.18 -61.37
C ALA A 175 69.22 3.10 -61.34
N LYS A 176 68.96 1.95 -60.69
CA LYS A 176 69.87 0.80 -60.68
C LYS A 176 70.12 0.23 -62.08
N ARG A 177 69.06 0.07 -62.89
CA ARG A 177 69.19 -0.39 -64.30
C ARG A 177 69.97 0.60 -65.16
N GLN A 178 69.74 1.90 -64.99
CA GLN A 178 70.51 2.93 -65.69
C GLN A 178 72.00 2.88 -65.31
N ALA A 179 72.32 2.71 -64.02
CA ALA A 179 73.69 2.53 -63.57
C ALA A 179 74.34 1.26 -64.13
N GLU A 180 73.62 0.14 -64.16
CA GLU A 180 74.09 -1.12 -64.76
C GLU A 180 74.32 -0.99 -66.27
N LEU A 181 73.40 -0.35 -67.00
CA LEU A 181 73.56 -0.08 -68.44
C LEU A 181 74.73 0.87 -68.72
N ALA A 182 74.91 1.92 -67.93
CA ALA A 182 76.05 2.83 -68.04
C ALA A 182 77.37 2.08 -67.78
N ALA A 183 77.40 1.19 -66.78
CA ALA A 183 78.57 0.34 -66.52
C ALA A 183 78.85 -0.64 -67.67
N GLN A 184 77.82 -1.24 -68.26
CA GLN A 184 77.95 -2.10 -69.44
C GLN A 184 78.43 -1.32 -70.67
N ALA A 185 77.89 -0.12 -70.92
CA ALA A 185 78.34 0.75 -72.00
C ALA A 185 79.79 1.19 -71.83
N ALA A 186 80.19 1.58 -70.61
CA ALA A 186 81.58 1.88 -70.28
C ALA A 186 82.50 0.67 -70.49
N LYS A 187 82.04 -0.54 -70.15
CA LYS A 187 82.77 -1.79 -70.40
C LYS A 187 82.86 -2.12 -71.89
N ALA A 188 81.79 -1.93 -72.66
CA ALA A 188 81.77 -2.14 -74.11
C ALA A 188 82.67 -1.14 -74.85
N LEU A 189 82.65 0.14 -74.47
CA LEU A 189 83.60 1.16 -74.96
C LEU A 189 85.04 0.76 -74.65
N ARG A 190 85.31 0.27 -73.43
CA ARG A 190 86.63 -0.26 -73.06
C ARG A 190 87.04 -1.46 -73.92
N SER A 191 86.11 -2.38 -74.20
CA SER A 191 86.36 -3.54 -75.08
C SER A 191 86.53 -3.16 -76.55
N GLN A 192 85.85 -2.13 -77.04
CA GLN A 192 85.99 -1.62 -78.41
C GLN A 192 87.32 -0.88 -78.62
N MET A 193 87.81 -0.16 -77.59
CA MET A 193 89.16 0.40 -77.59
C MET A 193 90.25 -0.68 -77.55
N GLN A 194 90.00 -1.83 -76.89
CA GLN A 194 90.94 -2.96 -76.88
C GLN A 194 90.85 -3.85 -78.13
N GLY A 195 89.68 -3.92 -78.77
CA GLY A 195 89.48 -4.64 -80.04
C GLY A 195 89.93 -3.85 -81.28
N GLY A 196 89.98 -2.51 -81.20
CA GLY A 196 90.58 -1.65 -82.21
C GLY A 196 92.11 -1.68 -82.24
N ASP A 197 92.74 -2.30 -81.24
CA ASP A 197 94.19 -2.45 -81.10
C ASP A 197 94.70 -3.85 -81.56
N ALA A 198 93.86 -4.60 -82.29
CA ALA A 198 94.21 -5.89 -82.89
C ALA A 198 94.13 -5.88 -84.44
N GLY A 199 94.19 -4.70 -85.05
CA GLY A 199 94.00 -4.52 -86.49
C GLY A 199 94.87 -3.42 -87.07
N LYS A 200 96.16 -3.75 -87.22
CA LYS A 200 97.25 -3.05 -87.94
C LYS A 200 98.05 -2.01 -87.17
#